data_AF-A0A6N9VRS9-F1
#
_entry.id   AF-A0A6N9VRS9-F1
#
_cell.length_a   1.000
_cell.length_b   1.000
_cell.length_c   1.000
_cell.angle_alpha   90.00
_cell.angle_beta   90.00
_cell.angle_gamma   90.00
#
_symmetry.space_group_name_H-M   'P 1'
#
loop_
_entity.id
_entity.type
_entity.pdbx_description
1 polymer ?
#
loop_
_entity_poly.entity_id
_entity_poly.type
_entity_poly.pdbx_seq_one_letter_code
_entity_poly.pdbx_strand_id
1 'polypeptide(L)' 'KGKADRTPACGLKYLRSSGGGTFPLQATVTWEIAWTGSGGTGGDLPEGTYGAEQAVTVEEIQSINR' A
#
# COMPACT_ATOMS: atom_id res chain seq x y z
N LYS A 1 -4.44 -7.06 17.18
CA LYS A 1 -5.42 -8.16 16.99
C LYS A 1 -6.82 -7.63 17.28
N GLY A 2 -7.69 -7.59 16.27
CA GLY A 2 -9.09 -7.18 16.41
C GLY A 2 -9.96 -8.27 17.07
N LYS A 3 -11.20 -7.91 17.45
CA LYS A 3 -12.22 -8.84 18.01
C LYS A 3 -12.89 -9.67 16.90
N ALA A 4 -12.09 -10.23 16.00
CA ALA A 4 -12.55 -10.95 14.81
C ALA A 4 -13.31 -12.25 15.13
N ASP A 5 -13.24 -12.73 16.37
CA ASP A 5 -13.93 -13.89 16.92
C ASP A 5 -15.34 -13.58 17.43
N ARG A 6 -15.74 -12.30 17.47
CA ARG A 6 -17.03 -11.88 18.02
C ARG A 6 -18.07 -11.65 16.92
N THR A 7 -19.31 -12.06 17.19
CA THR A 7 -20.45 -11.72 16.35
C THR A 7 -20.57 -10.19 16.22
N PRO A 8 -20.50 -9.63 15.00
CA PRO A 8 -20.70 -8.19 14.79
C PRO A 8 -22.07 -7.72 15.28
N ALA A 9 -22.18 -6.44 15.64
CA ALA A 9 -23.48 -5.79 15.80
C ALA A 9 -24.30 -5.90 14.49
N CYS A 10 -25.63 -5.90 14.61
CA CYS A 10 -26.51 -6.10 13.46
C CYS A 10 -26.15 -5.16 12.29
N GLY A 11 -26.05 -5.72 11.08
CA GLY A 11 -25.71 -4.98 9.86
C GLY A 11 -24.22 -4.94 9.48
N LEU A 12 -23.30 -5.44 10.31
CA LEU A 12 -21.88 -5.55 9.95
C LEU A 12 -21.54 -6.99 9.53
N LYS A 13 -20.91 -7.15 8.38
CA LYS A 13 -20.34 -8.44 7.92
C LYS A 13 -18.82 -8.31 7.85
N TYR A 14 -18.12 -8.92 8.80
CA TYR A 14 -16.69 -9.10 8.70
C TYR A 14 -16.38 -10.17 7.66
N LEU A 15 -15.88 -9.76 6.50
CA LEU A 15 -15.31 -10.71 5.54
C LEU A 15 -13.97 -11.16 6.13
N ARG A 16 -13.80 -12.48 6.24
CA ARG A 16 -12.64 -13.06 6.89
C ARG A 16 -11.36 -12.68 6.14
N SER A 17 -10.26 -12.61 6.91
CA SER A 17 -8.86 -12.80 6.52
C SER A 17 -8.67 -13.44 5.15
N SER A 18 -7.54 -13.16 4.49
CA SER A 18 -7.12 -13.67 3.17
C SER A 18 -7.43 -15.13 2.80
N GLY A 19 -7.88 -15.98 3.73
CA GLY A 19 -8.45 -17.29 3.44
C GLY A 19 -7.38 -18.29 3.01
N GLY A 20 -6.12 -18.00 3.33
CA GLY A 20 -4.94 -18.71 2.83
C GLY A 20 -4.35 -18.12 1.54
N GLY A 21 -4.94 -17.07 0.98
CA GLY A 21 -4.45 -16.36 -0.20
C GLY A 21 -3.62 -15.10 0.11
N THR A 22 -3.26 -14.37 -0.94
CA THR A 22 -2.53 -13.10 -0.86
C THR A 22 -3.22 -12.03 -1.69
N PHE A 23 -3.07 -10.78 -1.30
CA PHE A 23 -3.52 -9.62 -2.09
C PHE A 23 -2.32 -8.94 -2.76
N PRO A 24 -2.46 -8.46 -4.00
CA PRO A 24 -1.43 -7.62 -4.60
C PRO A 24 -1.42 -6.26 -3.90
N LEU A 25 -0.28 -5.90 -3.31
CA LEU A 25 0.01 -4.56 -2.85
C LEU A 25 0.98 -3.92 -3.84
N GLN A 26 0.58 -2.81 -4.44
CA GLN A 26 1.44 -2.01 -5.29
C GLN A 26 1.80 -0.71 -4.57
N ALA A 27 3.09 -0.42 -4.47
CA ALA A 27 3.59 0.87 -4.01
C ALA A 27 4.52 1.42 -5.09
N THR A 28 4.37 2.71 -5.40
CA THR A 28 5.23 3.44 -6.35
C THR A 28 6.02 4.47 -5.56
N VAL A 29 7.34 4.45 -5.69
CA VAL A 29 8.22 5.50 -5.19
C VAL A 29 8.55 6.42 -6.36
N THR A 30 8.36 7.72 -6.14
CA THR A 30 8.81 8.78 -7.05
C THR A 30 9.99 9.51 -6.40
N TRP A 31 11.06 9.73 -7.16
CA TRP A 31 12.19 10.53 -6.69
C TRP A 31 12.50 11.68 -7.65
N GLU A 32 12.81 12.81 -7.04
CA GLU A 32 13.32 14.02 -7.68
C GLU A 32 14.83 14.11 -7.40
N ILE A 33 15.62 14.43 -8.42
CA ILE A 33 17.08 14.58 -8.28
C ILE A 33 17.48 15.95 -8.78
N ALA A 34 18.07 16.76 -7.90
CA ALA A 34 18.73 18.01 -8.25
C ALA A 34 20.25 17.86 -8.07
N TRP A 35 21.04 18.43 -8.98
CA TRP A 35 22.49 18.37 -8.91
C TRP A 35 23.14 19.74 -9.17
N THR A 36 24.33 19.92 -8.57
CA THR A 36 25.16 21.11 -8.75
C THR A 36 26.60 20.69 -9.02
N GLY A 37 27.18 21.21 -10.11
CA GLY A 37 28.57 21.04 -10.50
C GLY A 37 29.44 22.22 -10.07
N SER A 38 30.74 21.96 -9.90
CA SER A 38 31.73 22.94 -9.44
C SER A 38 31.92 24.17 -10.35
N GLY A 39 31.45 24.10 -11.60
CA GLY A 39 31.47 25.21 -12.57
C GLY A 39 30.22 26.10 -12.55
N GLY A 40 29.34 25.97 -11.55
CA GLY A 40 28.05 26.69 -11.50
C GLY A 40 26.97 26.12 -12.42
N THR A 41 27.24 24.98 -13.03
CA THR A 41 26.24 24.20 -13.78
C THR A 41 25.38 23.39 -12.82
N GLY A 42 24.12 23.16 -13.16
CA GLY A 42 23.25 22.29 -12.40
C GLY A 42 21.92 22.08 -13.12
N GLY A 43 20.99 21.42 -12.45
CA GLY A 43 19.63 21.26 -12.94
C GLY A 43 18.93 20.08 -12.29
N ASP A 44 17.69 19.89 -12.72
CA ASP A 44 16.86 18.77 -12.30
C ASP A 44 16.99 17.63 -13.30
N LEU A 45 16.97 16.40 -12.80
CA LEU A 45 16.77 15.21 -13.62
C LEU A 45 15.28 14.86 -13.64
N PRO A 46 14.81 14.20 -14.71
CA PRO A 46 13.44 13.73 -14.78
C PRO A 46 13.07 12.86 -13.58
N GLU A 47 11.82 12.97 -13.13
CA GLU A 47 11.28 12.10 -12.10
C GLU A 47 11.46 10.63 -12.50
N GLY A 48 12.04 9.84 -11.59
CA GLY A 48 12.05 8.40 -11.73
C GLY A 48 10.94 7.79 -10.90
N THR A 49 10.27 6.79 -11.48
CA THR A 49 9.27 5.98 -10.78
C THR A 49 9.72 4.54 -10.70
N TYR A 50 9.57 3.94 -9.52
CA TYR A 50 9.74 2.50 -9.34
C TYR A 50 8.59 1.96 -8.53
N GLY A 51 7.89 0.98 -9.10
CA GLY A 51 6.84 0.25 -8.42
C GLY A 51 7.07 -1.24 -8.53
N ALA A 52 6.78 -1.96 -7.44
CA ALA A 52 6.79 -3.41 -7.40
C ALA A 52 5.47 -3.90 -6.79
N GLU A 53 4.91 -4.96 -7.36
CA GLU A 53 3.82 -5.70 -6.72
C GLU A 53 4.40 -6.68 -5.70
N GLN A 54 3.81 -6.66 -4.50
CA GLN A 54 4.10 -7.64 -3.46
C GLN A 54 2.81 -8.36 -3.06
N ALA A 55 2.87 -9.68 -3.01
CA ALA A 55 1.81 -10.49 -2.44
C ALA A 55 1.81 -10.34 -0.91
N VAL A 56 0.74 -9.76 -0.34
CA VAL A 56 0.60 -9.56 1.11
C VAL A 56 -0.52 -10.41 1.71
N THR A 57 -0.24 -11.02 2.86
CA THR A 57 -1.24 -11.70 3.68
C THR A 57 -1.83 -10.72 4.68
N VAL A 58 -3.16 -10.59 4.69
CA VAL A 58 -3.86 -9.69 5.63
C VAL A 58 -4.56 -10.48 6.72
N GLU A 59 -4.44 -10.00 7.97
CA GLU A 59 -5.11 -10.60 9.12
C GLU A 59 -6.62 -10.30 9.14
N GLU A 60 -7.04 -9.15 8.61
CA GLU A 60 -8.42 -8.68 8.67
C GLU A 60 -8.79 -7.86 7.42
N ILE A 61 -9.98 -8.09 6.86
CA ILE A 61 -10.56 -7.27 5.79
C ILE A 61 -11.89 -6.73 6.28
N GLN A 62 -12.01 -5.41 6.29
CA GLN A 62 -13.21 -4.71 6.74
C GLN A 62 -13.96 -4.15 5.54
N SER A 63 -15.24 -4.50 5.41
CA SER A 63 -16.10 -3.94 4.36
C SER A 63 -17.33 -3.33 5.03
N ILE A 64 -17.52 -2.02 4.85
CA ILE A 64 -18.73 -1.32 5.26
C ILE A 64 -19.66 -1.27 4.05
N ASN A 65 -20.77 -1.99 4.10
CA ASN A 65 -21.83 -1.86 3.11
C ASN A 65 -22.92 -0.96 3.69
N ARG A 66 -23.31 0.09 2.95
CA ARG A 66 -24.31 1.07 3.39
C ARG A 66 -25.67 0.78 2.77
#